data_AF-A0A920JHB3-F1
#
_entry.id   AF-A0A920JHB3-F1
#
_cell.length_a   1.000
_cell.length_b   1.000
_cell.length_c   1.000
_cell.angle_alpha   90.00
_cell.angle_beta   90.00
_cell.angle_gamma   90.00
#
_symmetry.space_group_name_H-M   'P 1'
#
loop_
_entity.id
_entity.type
_entity.pdbx_description
1 polymer ?
#
loop_
_entity_poly.entity_id
_entity_poly.type
_entity_poly.pdbx_seq_one_letter_code
_entity_poly.pdbx_strand_id
1 'polypeptide(L)' 'MIKYLLPLVITISMIQGSENKKLAQTGFQFLSVMSDARSGGMADAMTTIHGRSVSLFFNPAGMSRQTQLFE' A
#
# COMPACT_ATOMS: atom_id res chain seq x y z
N MET A 1 1.87 -50.15 17.28
CA MET A 1 1.23 -49.36 16.19
C MET A 1 1.12 -47.87 16.50
N ILE A 2 0.65 -47.46 17.69
CA ILE A 2 0.36 -46.05 18.02
C ILE A 2 1.58 -45.09 17.93
N LYS A 3 2.82 -45.60 18.13
CA LYS A 3 4.07 -44.82 18.10
C LYS A 3 4.39 -44.18 16.74
N TYR A 4 3.92 -44.77 15.65
CA TYR A 4 4.14 -44.24 14.30
C TYR A 4 3.04 -43.28 13.84
N LEU A 5 1.95 -43.18 14.60
CA LEU A 5 0.80 -42.34 14.27
C LEU A 5 1.14 -40.85 14.45
N LEU A 6 1.85 -40.51 15.53
CA LEU A 6 2.25 -39.14 15.84
C LEU A 6 3.18 -38.53 14.77
N PRO A 7 4.29 -39.17 14.36
CA PRO A 7 5.14 -38.61 13.31
C PRO A 7 4.42 -38.55 11.95
N LEU A 8 3.55 -39.51 11.65
CA LEU A 8 2.76 -39.53 10.42
C LEU A 8 1.84 -38.30 10.29
N VAL A 9 1.12 -37.95 11.36
CA VAL A 9 0.23 -36.77 11.38
C VAL A 9 1.03 -35.47 11.17
N ILE A 10 2.19 -35.34 11.82
CA ILE A 10 3.05 -34.16 11.69
C ILE A 10 3.55 -34.00 10.24
N THR A 11 3.94 -35.09 9.59
CA THR A 11 4.40 -35.03 8.19
C THR A 11 3.30 -34.65 7.21
N ILE A 12 2.04 -35.04 7.45
CA ILE A 12 0.90 -34.70 6.58
C ILE A 12 0.57 -33.21 6.68
N SER A 13 0.66 -32.61 7.88
CA SER A 13 0.41 -31.18 8.07
C SER A 13 1.40 -30.27 7.34
N MET A 14 2.63 -30.75 7.05
CA MET A 14 3.63 -29.97 6.33
C MET A 14 3.46 -29.98 4.80
N ILE A 15 2.56 -30.81 4.26
CA ILE A 15 2.29 -30.90 2.82
C ILE A 15 1.36 -29.77 2.34
N GLN A 16 0.66 -29.09 3.25
CA GLN A 16 -0.20 -27.96 2.89
C GLN A 16 0.65 -26.69 2.67
N GLY A 17 1.00 -26.43 1.41
CA GLY A 17 1.64 -25.19 0.98
C GLY A 17 0.67 -24.01 0.96
N SER A 18 1.13 -22.82 1.35
CA SER A 18 0.36 -21.58 1.24
C SER A 18 0.28 -21.13 -0.22
N GLU A 19 -0.93 -20.93 -0.74
CA GLU A 19 -1.15 -20.43 -2.10
C GLU A 19 -0.91 -18.92 -2.17
N ASN A 20 -0.10 -18.46 -3.12
CA ASN A 20 0.11 -17.03 -3.35
C ASN A 20 -1.05 -16.46 -4.18
N LYS A 21 -1.99 -15.78 -3.52
CA LYS A 21 -3.06 -15.07 -4.19
C LYS A 21 -2.56 -13.76 -4.79
N LYS A 22 -2.66 -13.62 -6.12
CA LYS A 22 -2.39 -12.35 -6.81
C LYS A 22 -3.42 -11.30 -6.37
N LEU A 23 -2.98 -10.26 -5.67
CA LEU A 23 -3.85 -9.17 -5.20
C LEU A 23 -4.15 -8.17 -6.31
N ALA A 24 -3.09 -7.61 -6.90
CA ALA A 24 -3.17 -6.66 -8.01
C ALA A 24 -1.81 -6.56 -8.70
N GLN A 25 -1.79 -6.04 -9.92
CA GLN A 25 -0.57 -5.68 -10.64
C GLN A 25 -0.81 -4.32 -11.27
N THR A 26 0.02 -3.35 -10.94
CA THR A 26 -0.07 -2.00 -11.50
C THR A 26 1.27 -1.61 -12.13
N GLY A 27 1.24 -0.69 -13.10
CA GLY A 27 2.44 -0.31 -13.87
C GLY A 27 3.24 0.83 -13.24
N PHE A 28 2.58 1.73 -12.53
CA PHE A 28 3.18 2.96 -12.00
C PHE A 28 3.37 2.89 -10.48
N GLN A 29 4.11 1.90 -10.01
CA GLN A 29 4.31 1.63 -8.57
C GLN A 29 4.96 2.77 -7.81
N PHE A 30 5.73 3.61 -8.50
CA PHE A 30 6.29 4.82 -7.90
C PHE A 30 5.22 5.80 -7.41
N LEU A 31 3.98 5.76 -7.95
CA LEU A 31 2.87 6.59 -7.45
C LEU A 31 2.35 6.13 -6.08
N SER A 32 2.64 4.88 -5.68
CA SER A 32 2.35 4.40 -4.32
C SER A 32 3.45 4.72 -3.31
N VAL A 33 4.51 5.41 -3.74
CA VAL A 33 5.58 5.89 -2.86
C VAL A 33 5.28 7.33 -2.48
N MET A 34 5.51 7.63 -1.21
CA MET A 34 5.41 8.96 -0.64
C MET A 34 6.19 10.00 -1.46
N SER A 35 5.52 11.08 -1.88
CA SER A 35 6.14 12.14 -2.69
C SER A 35 6.82 13.24 -1.86
N ASP A 36 6.45 13.39 -0.59
CA ASP A 36 6.99 14.41 0.32
C ASP A 36 6.98 13.97 1.79
N ALA A 37 7.80 14.62 2.64
CA ALA A 37 7.92 14.24 4.04
C ALA A 37 6.64 14.50 4.87
N ARG A 38 5.82 15.48 4.49
CA ARG A 38 4.61 15.84 5.25
C ARG A 38 3.50 14.83 5.02
N SER A 39 3.24 14.43 3.78
CA SER A 39 2.36 13.28 3.52
C SER A 39 2.89 12.02 4.23
N GLY A 40 4.22 11.91 4.32
CA GLY A 40 4.96 10.89 5.07
C GLY A 40 4.51 10.75 6.51
N GLY A 41 4.62 11.85 7.23
CA GLY A 41 4.18 11.92 8.62
C GLY A 41 2.66 11.75 8.81
N MET A 42 1.88 11.96 7.75
CA MET A 42 0.42 11.81 7.76
C MET A 42 -0.06 10.44 7.26
N ALA A 43 0.85 9.49 7.01
CA ALA A 43 0.53 8.18 6.46
C ALA A 43 -0.34 8.26 5.18
N ASP A 44 0.03 9.16 4.26
CA ASP A 44 -0.68 9.41 2.99
C ASP A 44 -2.12 9.95 3.12
N ALA A 45 -2.58 10.33 4.31
CA ALA A 45 -3.94 10.81 4.56
C ALA A 45 -4.15 12.28 4.13
N MET A 46 -3.92 12.57 2.85
CA MET A 46 -3.89 13.95 2.30
C MET A 46 -5.11 14.32 1.46
N THR A 47 -6.12 13.45 1.33
CA THR A 47 -7.26 13.62 0.42
C THR A 47 -8.03 14.93 0.60
N THR A 48 -8.17 15.43 1.83
CA THR A 48 -8.89 16.69 2.14
C THR A 48 -7.96 17.88 2.30
N ILE A 49 -6.64 17.67 2.19
CA ILE A 49 -5.63 18.71 2.41
C ILE A 49 -5.35 19.46 1.11
N HIS A 50 -5.45 20.79 1.18
CA HIS A 50 -5.01 21.69 0.11
C HIS A 50 -3.48 21.83 0.15
N GLY A 51 -2.79 21.09 -0.73
CA GLY A 51 -1.34 20.92 -0.67
C GLY A 51 -0.55 21.54 -1.83
N ARG A 52 -1.15 22.44 -2.61
CA ARG A 52 -0.52 23.02 -3.83
C ARG A 52 -0.14 21.89 -4.79
N SER A 53 1.09 21.84 -5.30
CA SER A 53 1.56 20.82 -6.25
C SER A 53 1.47 19.38 -5.73
N VAL A 54 1.60 19.15 -4.42
CA VAL A 54 1.52 17.79 -3.87
C VAL A 54 0.12 17.18 -4.03
N SER A 55 -0.91 18.02 -4.13
CA SER A 55 -2.29 17.58 -4.35
C SER A 55 -2.46 16.82 -5.67
N LEU A 56 -1.52 16.93 -6.63
CA LEU A 56 -1.49 16.10 -7.84
C LEU A 56 -1.46 14.59 -7.54
N PHE A 57 -0.83 14.17 -6.45
CA PHE A 57 -0.66 12.76 -6.10
C PHE A 57 -1.73 12.21 -5.15
N PHE A 58 -2.55 13.08 -4.54
CA PHE A 58 -3.54 12.70 -3.53
C PHE A 58 -4.97 13.10 -3.90
N ASN A 59 -5.18 14.35 -4.30
CA ASN A 59 -6.48 14.88 -4.73
C ASN A 59 -6.27 16.18 -5.53
N PRO A 60 -6.29 16.14 -6.88
CA PRO A 60 -6.06 17.31 -7.72
C PRO A 60 -7.01 18.50 -7.45
N ALA A 61 -8.22 18.26 -6.92
CA ALA A 61 -9.12 19.34 -6.51
C ALA A 61 -8.53 20.23 -5.38
N GLY A 62 -7.61 19.67 -4.61
CA GLY A 62 -6.84 20.37 -3.57
C GLY A 62 -6.00 21.53 -4.12
N MET A 63 -5.68 21.53 -5.42
CA MET A 63 -4.95 22.62 -6.09
C MET A 63 -5.76 23.91 -6.28
N SER A 64 -7.08 23.85 -6.12
CA SER A 64 -7.97 25.02 -6.29
C SER A 64 -7.64 26.22 -5.39
N ARG A 65 -6.96 25.98 -4.26
CA ARG A 65 -6.52 27.01 -3.31
C ARG A 65 -5.07 27.47 -3.53
N GLN A 66 -4.43 27.06 -4.62
CA GLN A 66 -3.06 27.46 -4.91
C GLN A 66 -3.03 28.94 -5.31
N THR A 67 -2.29 29.73 -4.53
CA THR A 67 -2.02 31.14 -4.86
C THR A 67 -1.15 31.22 -6.11
N GLN A 68 -1.60 31.97 -7.10
CA GLN A 68 -0.80 32.37 -8.25
C GLN A 68 0.22 33.43 -7.83
N LEU A 69 1.46 33.32 -8.33
CA LEU A 69 2.50 34.33 -8.08
C LEU A 69 2.34 35.56 -8.98
N PHE A 70 1.72 35.38 -10.15
CA PHE A 70 1.47 36.40 -11.15
C PHE A 70 0.01 36.30 -11.62
N GLU A 71 -0.61 37.44 -11.95
CA GLU A 71 -1.96 37.48 -12.56
C GLU A 71 -1.98 36.85 -13.96
#